data_AF-A0A9D4RLJ4-F1
#
_entry.id   AF-A0A9D4RLJ4-F1
#
_cell.length_a   1.000
_cell.length_b   1.000
_cell.length_c   1.000
_cell.angle_alpha   90.00
_cell.angle_beta   90.00
_cell.angle_gamma   90.00
#
_symmetry.space_group_name_H-M   'P 1'
#
loop_
_entity.id
_entity.type
_entity.pdbx_description
1 polymer ?
#
loop_
_entity_poly.entity_id
_entity_poly.type
_entity_poly.pdbx_seq_one_letter_code
_entity_poly.pdbx_strand_id
1 'polypeptide(L)'
;MLFLIASVSLSGLADYVFISKEFAMSLGYFTKEDAVENLISHCRKGATVICAWGADGAAAKSGSDKVVVSAAFPPDEMVDTMGAGDTFNAATIFALCNCAGLNEAIAFGCKVAGAKCGIRGYKELKGLKGANVTVNT
;
A
#
# COMPACT_ATOMS: atom_id res chain seq x y z
N MET A 1 12.70 -6.88 7.71
CA MET A 1 11.92 -6.37 8.87
C MET A 1 11.11 -5.17 8.39
N LEU A 2 9.79 -5.17 8.58
CA LEU A 2 8.86 -4.22 7.97
C LEU A 2 8.65 -2.99 8.86
N PHE A 3 8.73 -1.78 8.30
CA PHE A 3 8.45 -0.56 9.06
C PHE A 3 7.49 0.37 8.31
N LEU A 4 6.48 0.85 9.04
CA LEU A 4 5.65 1.99 8.69
C LEU A 4 6.46 3.25 9.02
N ILE A 5 6.89 4.01 8.01
CA ILE A 5 7.84 5.09 8.25
C ILE A 5 7.12 6.41 8.51
N ALA A 6 7.29 6.91 9.73
CA ALA A 6 7.14 8.32 10.10
C ALA A 6 8.51 9.00 10.35
N SER A 7 9.63 8.29 10.14
CA SER A 7 10.98 8.79 10.42
C SER A 7 12.03 8.21 9.47
N VAL A 8 12.73 9.09 8.73
CA VAL A 8 13.76 8.76 7.73
C VAL A 8 14.91 7.91 8.30
N SER A 9 15.13 7.91 9.61
CA SER A 9 16.20 7.12 10.24
C SER A 9 16.01 5.60 10.11
N LEU A 10 14.78 5.11 9.88
CA LEU A 10 14.47 3.68 9.81
C LEU A 10 14.50 3.10 8.38
N SER A 11 14.43 3.95 7.35
CA SER A 11 14.39 3.52 5.94
C SER A 11 15.67 2.86 5.47
N GLY A 12 16.81 3.18 6.11
CA GLY A 12 18.11 2.59 5.81
C GLY A 12 18.25 1.10 6.18
N LEU A 13 17.27 0.50 6.86
CA LEU A 13 17.34 -0.88 7.36
C LEU A 13 16.25 -1.80 6.81
N ALA A 14 15.19 -1.26 6.20
CA ALA A 14 14.00 -2.01 5.83
C ALA A 14 14.04 -2.52 4.37
N ASP A 15 13.51 -3.72 4.13
CA ASP A 15 13.30 -4.29 2.79
C ASP A 15 12.10 -3.66 2.09
N TYR A 16 11.05 -3.39 2.86
CA TYR A 16 9.81 -2.76 2.41
C TYR A 16 9.48 -1.60 3.35
N VAL A 17 9.17 -0.47 2.74
CA VAL A 17 8.92 0.80 3.40
C VAL A 17 7.54 1.28 2.99
N PHE A 18 6.61 1.34 3.95
CA PHE A 18 5.28 1.90 3.73
C PHE A 18 5.26 3.37 4.15
N ILE A 19 4.84 4.23 3.23
CA ILE A 19 4.76 5.68 3.39
C ILE A 19 3.30 6.14 3.33
N SER A 20 2.89 6.97 4.28
CA SER A 20 1.58 7.62 4.24
C SER A 20 1.58 8.84 3.30
N LYS A 21 0.41 9.12 2.74
CA LYS A 21 0.16 10.34 1.95
C LYS A 21 0.55 11.61 2.71
N GLU A 22 0.17 11.70 3.98
CA GLU A 22 0.43 12.89 4.80
C GLU A 22 1.93 13.11 5.02
N PHE A 23 2.69 12.03 5.22
CA PHE A 23 4.15 12.11 5.33
C PHE A 23 4.78 12.55 4.01
N ALA A 24 4.38 11.95 2.89
CA ALA A 24 4.87 12.34 1.56
C ALA A 24 4.58 13.83 1.25
N MET A 25 3.37 14.29 1.55
CA MET A 25 2.99 15.69 1.38
C MET A 25 3.79 16.63 2.29
N SER A 26 4.11 16.22 3.53
CA SER A 26 4.95 17.01 4.43
C SER A 26 6.38 17.22 3.91
N LEU A 27 6.84 16.35 3.00
CA LEU A 27 8.14 16.42 2.32
C LEU A 27 8.06 17.12 0.95
N GLY A 28 6.88 17.61 0.55
CA GLY A 28 6.68 18.32 -0.72
C GLY A 28 6.34 17.42 -1.91
N TYR A 29 6.01 16.15 -1.69
CA TYR A 29 5.52 15.26 -2.76
C TYR A 29 3.99 15.24 -2.77
N PHE A 30 3.40 15.62 -3.90
CA PHE A 30 1.93 15.81 -4.02
C PHE A 30 1.22 14.69 -4.78
N THR A 31 1.97 13.73 -5.32
CA THR A 31 1.44 12.52 -5.95
C THR A 31 2.12 11.28 -5.37
N LYS A 32 1.42 10.14 -5.41
CA LYS A 32 1.94 8.84 -4.97
C LYS A 32 3.13 8.40 -5.82
N GLU A 33 3.09 8.68 -7.12
CA GLU A 33 4.18 8.39 -8.06
C GLU A 33 5.43 9.21 -7.72
N ASP A 34 5.30 10.53 -7.54
CA ASP A 34 6.42 11.39 -7.14
C ASP A 34 6.99 10.97 -5.79
N ALA A 35 6.13 10.59 -4.83
CA ALA A 35 6.56 10.15 -3.51
C ALA A 35 7.46 8.91 -3.61
N VAL A 36 7.02 7.84 -4.29
CA VAL A 36 7.82 6.60 -4.37
C VAL A 36 9.06 6.76 -5.26
N GLU A 37 8.98 7.58 -6.31
CA GLU A 37 10.11 7.86 -7.21
C GLU A 37 11.26 8.53 -6.46
N ASN A 38 10.95 9.46 -5.55
CA ASN A 38 11.97 10.24 -4.84
C ASN A 38 12.39 9.61 -3.50
N LEU A 39 11.45 9.03 -2.74
CA LEU A 39 11.75 8.50 -1.40
C LEU A 39 12.58 7.20 -1.40
N ILE A 40 12.60 6.47 -2.52
CA ILE A 40 13.45 5.27 -2.68
C ILE A 40 14.94 5.59 -2.48
N SER A 41 15.38 6.81 -2.81
CA SER A 41 16.77 7.27 -2.64
C SER A 41 17.20 7.39 -1.17
N HIS A 42 16.24 7.47 -0.25
CA HIS A 42 16.45 7.52 1.19
C HIS A 42 16.41 6.12 1.83
N CYS A 43 16.18 5.08 1.04
CA CYS A 43 16.10 3.70 1.51
C CYS A 43 17.40 2.95 1.19
N ARG A 44 17.61 1.80 1.86
CA ARG A 44 18.74 0.93 1.52
C ARG A 44 18.68 0.46 0.06
N LYS A 45 19.84 0.14 -0.51
CA LYS A 45 19.92 -0.43 -1.86
C LYS A 45 19.08 -1.70 -1.96
N GLY A 46 18.20 -1.77 -2.97
CA GLY A 46 17.29 -2.90 -3.17
C GLY A 46 16.07 -2.94 -2.24
N ALA A 47 15.78 -1.86 -1.52
CA ALA A 47 14.50 -1.71 -0.83
C ALA A 47 13.35 -1.50 -1.82
N THR A 48 12.13 -1.68 -1.32
CA THR A 48 10.88 -1.31 -1.99
C THR A 48 10.15 -0.26 -1.17
N VAL A 49 9.73 0.84 -1.81
CA VAL A 49 8.87 1.87 -1.21
C VAL A 49 7.46 1.73 -1.76
N ILE A 50 6.46 1.77 -0.89
CA ILE A 50 5.04 1.62 -1.18
C ILE A 50 4.30 2.79 -0.55
N CYS A 51 3.46 3.48 -1.32
CA CYS A 51 2.70 4.63 -0.83
C CYS A 51 1.23 4.51 -1.24
N ALA A 52 0.35 4.42 -0.24
CA ALA A 52 -1.09 4.52 -0.44
C ALA A 52 -1.53 5.99 -0.44
N TRP A 53 -2.54 6.31 -1.25
CA TRP A 53 -3.00 7.68 -1.52
C TRP A 53 -4.52 7.83 -1.45
N GLY A 54 -5.17 7.03 -0.62
CA GLY A 54 -6.62 7.08 -0.42
C GLY A 54 -7.37 6.76 -1.72
N ALA A 55 -8.24 7.67 -2.15
CA ALA A 55 -9.08 7.50 -3.35
C ALA A 55 -8.26 7.39 -4.65
N ASP A 56 -7.01 7.86 -4.67
CA ASP A 56 -6.14 7.80 -5.84
C ASP A 56 -5.36 6.46 -5.92
N GLY A 57 -5.62 5.53 -5.01
CA GLY A 57 -5.03 4.19 -5.00
C GLY A 57 -3.65 4.15 -4.34
N ALA A 58 -2.70 3.48 -4.97
CA ALA A 58 -1.34 3.31 -4.43
C ALA A 58 -0.28 3.26 -5.55
N ALA A 59 0.96 3.57 -5.18
CA ALA A 59 2.13 3.41 -6.03
C ALA A 59 3.24 2.66 -5.26
N ALA A 60 4.12 2.01 -5.99
CA ALA A 60 5.31 1.39 -5.41
C ALA A 60 6.50 1.39 -6.38
N LYS A 61 7.69 1.34 -5.81
CA LYS A 61 8.95 1.24 -6.56
C LYS A 61 9.94 0.34 -5.82
N SER A 62 10.54 -0.60 -6.54
CA SER A 62 11.60 -1.49 -6.05
C SER A 62 12.93 -1.08 -6.68
N GLY A 63 13.92 -0.71 -5.86
CA GLY A 63 15.25 -0.31 -6.35
C GLY A 63 15.20 0.68 -7.53
N SER A 64 15.78 0.26 -8.66
CA SER A 64 15.84 1.05 -9.91
C SER A 64 14.73 0.70 -10.91
N ASP A 65 13.77 -0.13 -10.52
CA ASP A 65 12.69 -0.57 -11.41
C ASP A 65 11.72 0.58 -11.69
N LYS A 66 10.83 0.38 -12.68
CA LYS A 66 9.77 1.34 -12.96
C LYS A 66 8.76 1.39 -11.81
N VAL A 67 8.18 2.56 -11.60
CA VAL A 67 7.04 2.73 -10.69
C VAL A 67 5.87 1.88 -11.19
N VAL A 68 5.26 1.14 -10.27
CA VAL A 68 4.00 0.44 -10.48
C VAL A 68 2.90 1.16 -9.72
N VAL A 69 1.68 1.16 -10.28
CA VAL A 69 0.54 1.87 -9.73
C VAL A 69 -0.70 0.99 -9.73
N SER A 70 -1.56 1.21 -8.75
CA SER A 70 -2.89 0.62 -8.71
C SER A 70 -3.92 1.70 -8.35
N ALA A 71 -5.08 1.65 -9.01
CA ALA A 71 -6.21 2.48 -8.64
C ALA A 71 -6.80 2.05 -7.28
N ALA A 72 -7.59 2.92 -6.65
CA ALA A 72 -8.44 2.51 -5.55
C ALA A 72 -9.60 1.66 -6.06
N PHE A 73 -10.18 0.84 -5.18
CA PHE A 73 -11.37 0.04 -5.45
C PHE A 73 -12.46 0.44 -4.45
N PRO A 74 -13.05 1.63 -4.58
CA PRO A 74 -14.05 2.10 -3.63
C PRO A 74 -15.27 1.17 -3.61
N PRO A 75 -15.92 0.98 -2.45
CA PRO A 75 -17.20 0.28 -2.36
C PRO A 75 -18.31 1.13 -2.98
N ASP A 76 -19.45 0.50 -3.27
CA ASP A 76 -20.65 1.22 -3.74
C ASP A 76 -21.14 2.27 -2.73
N GLU A 77 -21.02 1.95 -1.44
CA GLU A 77 -21.34 2.85 -0.33
C GLU A 77 -20.16 2.96 0.63
N MET A 78 -19.77 4.19 0.97
CA MET A 78 -18.70 4.45 1.93
C MET A 78 -19.27 4.51 3.35
N VAL A 79 -18.89 3.53 4.17
CA VAL A 79 -19.46 3.34 5.52
C VAL A 79 -18.48 3.75 6.61
N ASP A 80 -17.22 3.33 6.53
CA ASP A 80 -16.21 3.56 7.56
C ASP A 80 -14.81 3.51 6.96
N THR A 81 -14.04 4.60 7.02
CA THR A 81 -12.67 4.68 6.48
C THR A 81 -11.58 4.39 7.53
N MET A 82 -11.92 4.27 8.81
CA MET A 82 -10.97 4.09 9.92
C MET A 82 -10.18 2.78 9.81
N GLY A 83 -8.86 2.86 9.62
CA GLY A 83 -8.00 1.67 9.45
C GLY A 83 -7.91 1.14 8.02
N ALA A 84 -8.39 1.88 7.01
CA ALA A 84 -8.17 1.53 5.60
C ALA A 84 -6.68 1.47 5.23
N GLY A 85 -5.86 2.37 5.76
CA GLY A 85 -4.41 2.34 5.59
C GLY A 85 -3.76 1.09 6.21
N ASP A 86 -4.13 0.75 7.43
CA ASP A 86 -3.63 -0.48 8.09
C ASP A 86 -4.05 -1.74 7.33
N THR A 87 -5.28 -1.74 6.82
CA THR A 87 -5.81 -2.82 5.98
C THR A 87 -5.02 -2.95 4.68
N PHE A 88 -4.72 -1.83 4.01
CA PHE A 88 -3.89 -1.81 2.81
C PHE A 88 -2.51 -2.39 3.09
N ASN A 89 -1.86 -1.95 4.18
CA ASN A 89 -0.54 -2.42 4.57
C ASN A 89 -0.58 -3.94 4.82
N ALA A 90 -1.49 -4.40 5.67
CA ALA A 90 -1.64 -5.82 6.02
C ALA A 90 -1.89 -6.70 4.79
N ALA A 91 -2.79 -6.29 3.90
CA ALA A 91 -3.11 -7.03 2.68
C ALA A 91 -1.94 -7.04 1.69
N THR A 92 -1.24 -5.92 1.52
CA THR A 92 -0.06 -5.85 0.64
C THR A 92 1.06 -6.77 1.14
N ILE A 93 1.34 -6.74 2.45
CA ILE A 93 2.31 -7.64 3.10
C ILE A 93 1.90 -9.10 2.89
N PHE A 94 0.63 -9.42 3.11
CA PHE A 94 0.10 -10.76 2.90
C PHE A 94 0.36 -11.24 1.47
N ALA A 95 0.05 -10.41 0.46
CA ALA A 95 0.29 -10.77 -0.94
C ALA A 95 1.79 -10.97 -1.25
N LEU A 96 2.65 -10.07 -0.78
CA LEU A 96 4.11 -10.19 -0.95
C LEU A 96 4.67 -11.46 -0.29
N CYS A 97 4.20 -11.80 0.91
CA CYS A 97 4.59 -13.03 1.61
C CYS A 97 4.12 -14.30 0.89
N ASN A 98 3.09 -14.21 0.03
CA ASN A 98 2.61 -15.30 -0.82
C ASN A 98 3.20 -15.21 -2.25
N CYS A 99 4.39 -14.62 -2.40
CA CYS A 99 5.14 -14.54 -3.65
C CYS A 99 4.46 -13.79 -4.80
N ALA A 100 3.46 -12.94 -4.50
CA ALA A 100 2.88 -12.07 -5.51
C ALA A 100 3.91 -11.04 -6.02
N GLY A 101 3.82 -10.69 -7.29
CA GLY A 101 4.56 -9.54 -7.83
C GLY A 101 4.14 -8.23 -7.16
N LEU A 102 5.00 -7.21 -7.23
CA LEU A 102 4.78 -5.94 -6.53
C LEU A 102 3.49 -5.24 -6.99
N ASN A 103 3.20 -5.28 -8.29
CA ASN A 103 1.99 -4.67 -8.85
C ASN A 103 0.73 -5.39 -8.34
N GLU A 104 0.73 -6.72 -8.38
CA GLU A 104 -0.35 -7.56 -7.86
C GLU A 104 -0.56 -7.33 -6.36
N ALA A 105 0.53 -7.19 -5.59
CA ALA A 105 0.46 -6.99 -4.16
C ALA A 105 -0.18 -5.64 -3.79
N ILE A 106 0.23 -4.54 -4.41
CA ILE A 106 -0.39 -3.23 -4.12
C ILE A 106 -1.85 -3.17 -4.61
N ALA A 107 -2.17 -3.84 -5.73
CA ALA A 107 -3.54 -3.94 -6.21
C ALA A 107 -4.42 -4.74 -5.25
N PHE A 108 -3.90 -5.83 -4.69
CA PHE A 108 -4.56 -6.59 -3.64
C PHE A 108 -4.77 -5.74 -2.38
N GLY A 109 -3.76 -4.98 -1.97
CA GLY A 109 -3.87 -3.99 -0.90
C GLY A 109 -5.02 -3.00 -1.12
N CYS A 110 -5.08 -2.38 -2.30
CA CYS A 110 -6.14 -1.43 -2.66
C CYS A 110 -7.53 -2.07 -2.65
N LYS A 111 -7.68 -3.31 -3.13
CA LYS A 111 -8.95 -4.05 -3.11
C LYS A 111 -9.45 -4.31 -1.70
N VAL A 112 -8.59 -4.82 -0.82
CA VAL A 112 -9.01 -5.16 0.56
C VAL A 112 -9.29 -3.89 1.37
N ALA A 113 -8.48 -2.84 1.21
CA ALA A 113 -8.72 -1.55 1.84
C ALA A 113 -10.01 -0.88 1.35
N GLY A 114 -10.28 -0.97 0.04
CA GLY A 114 -11.52 -0.50 -0.56
C GLY A 114 -12.75 -1.22 -0.01
N ALA A 115 -12.73 -2.55 0.01
CA ALA A 115 -13.79 -3.35 0.62
C ALA A 115 -13.99 -3.02 2.11
N LYS A 116 -12.90 -2.80 2.85
CA LYS A 116 -12.95 -2.37 4.24
C LYS A 116 -13.67 -1.02 4.41
N CYS A 117 -13.57 -0.11 3.45
CA CYS A 117 -14.26 1.18 3.50
C CYS A 117 -15.80 1.04 3.44
N GLY A 118 -16.32 -0.08 2.95
CA GLY A 118 -17.76 -0.34 2.79
C GLY A 118 -18.40 -1.06 3.98
N ILE A 119 -17.65 -1.33 5.04
CA ILE A 119 -18.12 -2.08 6.21
C ILE A 119 -17.62 -1.44 7.49
N ARG A 120 -18.34 -1.64 8.60
CA ARG A 120 -17.91 -1.14 9.91
C ARG A 120 -17.01 -2.14 10.62
N GLY A 121 -15.82 -1.71 11.02
CA GLY A 121 -14.81 -2.62 11.60
C GLY A 121 -14.32 -3.68 10.61
N TYR A 122 -13.92 -4.87 11.11
CA TYR A 122 -13.22 -5.89 10.29
C TYR A 122 -13.95 -7.23 10.15
N LYS A 123 -15.07 -7.45 10.87
CA LYS A 123 -15.70 -8.77 10.98
C LYS A 123 -16.17 -9.33 9.63
N GLU A 124 -16.63 -8.45 8.75
CA GLU A 124 -17.19 -8.81 7.45
C GLU A 124 -16.13 -9.04 6.36
N LEU A 125 -14.85 -8.68 6.61
CA LEU A 125 -13.75 -8.97 5.67
C LEU A 125 -13.52 -10.48 5.47
N LYS A 126 -13.93 -11.32 6.42
CA LYS A 126 -13.84 -12.79 6.30
C LYS A 126 -14.62 -13.33 5.09
N GLY A 127 -15.64 -12.60 4.63
CA GLY A 127 -16.48 -12.96 3.49
C GLY A 127 -15.88 -12.68 2.11
N LEU A 128 -14.76 -11.94 2.02
CA LEU A 128 -14.12 -11.57 0.74
C LEU A 128 -13.52 -12.75 -0.03
N LYS A 129 -13.60 -13.98 0.50
CA LYS A 129 -13.17 -15.22 -0.17
C LYS A 129 -13.87 -15.46 -1.53
N GLY A 130 -14.98 -14.78 -1.83
CA GLY A 130 -15.79 -15.00 -3.04
C GLY A 130 -15.75 -13.91 -4.12
N ALA A 131 -15.13 -12.75 -3.88
CA ALA A 131 -15.20 -11.60 -4.79
C ALA A 131 -13.82 -11.27 -5.40
N ASN A 132 -13.26 -12.13 -6.26
CA ASN A 132 -12.06 -11.81 -7.08
C ASN A 132 -10.84 -11.25 -6.31
N VAL A 133 -10.68 -11.64 -5.04
CA VAL A 133 -9.53 -11.33 -4.16
C VAL A 133 -8.73 -12.63 -3.95
N THR A 134 -8.40 -13.29 -5.05
CA THR A 134 -7.39 -14.36 -5.07
C THR A 134 -6.05 -13.73 -5.38
N VAL A 135 -5.08 -13.92 -4.49
CA VAL A 135 -3.68 -13.78 -4.86
C VAL A 135 -3.42 -14.93 -5.80
N ASN A 136 -3.30 -14.67 -7.12
CA ASN A 136 -2.91 -15.71 -8.06
C ASN A 136 -1.46 -16.08 -7.71
N THR A 137 -1.30 -17.16 -6.96
CA THR A 137 -0.05 -17.90 -6.79
C THR A 137 0.29 -18.65 -8.07
#